data_AF-B1Y055-F1
#
_entry.id   AF-B1Y055-F1
#
_cell.length_a   1.000
_cell.length_b   1.000
_cell.length_c   1.000
_cell.angle_alpha   90.00
_cell.angle_beta   90.00
_cell.angle_gamma   90.00
#
_symmetry.space_group_name_H-M   'P 1'
#
loop_
_entity.id
_entity.type
_entity.pdbx_description
1 polymer ?
#
loop_
_entity_poly.entity_id
_entity_poly.type
_entity_poly.pdbx_seq_one_letter_code
_entity_poly.pdbx_strand_id
1 'polypeptide(L)'
;MYHGLYANEREYQAIDAADRPYAVSTQRFTEQLQAMQRSRLNIIDPGQLGSPAMSAGGVVLTFDDGHASNHRHALPILQQLGLKAVFFVTSDFMERRPGFCSWAQLREMADQGMTIGSHGRTHRFLDDLSDAEAMAELSDSKQAIEQGIGRGIDQVSFPGGRFSVRQLALWQPLGYRAFHSSRVAAAPARPVQPGDVLPRLAIRRDTSLPDVLAMAQADRRWLMRATALASAKQLVRRLAGNRLYHHLYERLHPQTRG
;
A
#
# COMPACT_ATOMS: atom_id res chain seq x y z
N MET A 1 -6.37 0.23 -0.15
CA MET A 1 -5.01 0.67 0.17
C MET A 1 -5.08 1.78 1.19
N TYR A 2 -4.69 1.48 2.42
CA TYR A 2 -4.58 2.38 3.56
C TYR A 2 -3.12 2.81 3.74
N HIS A 3 -2.89 3.79 4.62
CA HIS A 3 -1.55 4.23 5.07
C HIS A 3 -1.61 4.34 6.60
N GLY A 4 -1.20 5.47 7.19
CA GLY A 4 -1.28 5.68 8.63
C GLY A 4 -2.71 5.80 9.19
N LEU A 5 -2.90 5.34 10.43
CA LEU A 5 -4.10 5.59 11.23
C LEU A 5 -3.84 6.59 12.36
N TYR A 6 -4.90 7.21 12.88
CA TYR A 6 -4.84 8.09 14.07
C TYR A 6 -6.08 7.96 14.96
N ALA A 7 -5.90 7.99 16.28
CA ALA A 7 -7.00 7.91 17.24
C ALA A 7 -7.51 9.28 17.72
N ASN A 8 -6.68 10.31 17.64
CA ASN A 8 -7.00 11.66 18.11
C ASN A 8 -6.20 12.72 17.35
N GLU A 9 -6.52 14.00 17.61
CA GLU A 9 -5.90 15.13 16.92
C GLU A 9 -4.39 15.21 17.14
N ARG A 10 -3.89 14.84 18.32
CA ARG A 10 -2.44 14.84 18.60
C ARG A 10 -1.71 13.85 17.68
N GLU A 11 -2.23 12.63 17.55
CA GLU A 11 -1.65 11.65 16.62
C GLU A 11 -1.78 12.11 15.17
N TYR A 12 -2.91 12.71 14.78
CA TYR A 12 -3.09 13.23 13.43
C TYR A 12 -2.07 14.33 13.08
N GLN A 13 -1.80 15.25 14.01
CA GLN A 13 -0.81 16.32 13.80
C GLN A 13 0.63 15.80 13.77
N ALA A 14 0.91 14.66 14.41
CA ALA A 14 2.21 14.00 14.37
C ALA A 14 2.49 13.27 13.05
N ILE A 15 1.47 13.03 12.22
CA ILE A 15 1.64 12.46 10.87
C ILE A 15 2.21 13.55 9.95
N ASP A 16 3.17 13.16 9.12
CA ASP A 16 3.76 14.03 8.12
C ASP A 16 2.69 14.68 7.24
N ALA A 17 2.88 15.96 6.92
CA ALA A 17 1.87 16.76 6.23
C ALA A 17 1.44 16.15 4.88
N ALA A 18 2.36 15.48 4.20
CA ALA A 18 2.12 14.80 2.93
C ALA A 18 1.27 13.52 3.05
N ASP A 19 1.30 12.86 4.21
CA ASP A 19 0.60 11.59 4.46
C ASP A 19 -0.79 11.83 5.07
N ARG A 20 -1.01 12.99 5.70
CA ARG A 20 -2.31 13.40 6.27
C ARG A 20 -3.52 13.24 5.33
N PRO A 21 -3.45 13.51 4.01
CA PRO A 21 -4.56 13.25 3.10
C PRO A 21 -4.97 11.76 3.01
N TYR A 22 -4.06 10.85 3.37
CA TYR A 22 -4.28 9.41 3.37
C TYR A 22 -4.47 8.82 4.77
N ALA A 23 -4.27 9.62 5.82
CA ALA A 23 -4.46 9.21 7.19
C ALA A 23 -5.95 9.01 7.50
N VAL A 24 -6.32 7.86 8.07
CA VAL A 24 -7.71 7.51 8.40
C VAL A 24 -7.85 7.38 9.92
N SER A 25 -8.94 7.90 10.50
CA SER A 25 -9.15 7.72 11.94
C SER A 25 -9.44 6.26 12.28
N THR A 26 -9.05 5.81 13.47
CA THR A 26 -9.32 4.43 13.94
C THR A 26 -10.82 4.12 13.93
N GLN A 27 -11.67 5.09 14.31
CA GLN A 27 -13.12 4.95 14.22
C GLN A 27 -13.59 4.66 12.79
N ARG A 28 -13.17 5.48 11.81
CA ARG A 28 -13.58 5.29 10.40
C ARG A 28 -13.06 3.98 9.84
N PHE A 29 -11.82 3.62 10.17
CA PHE A 29 -11.24 2.36 9.75
C PHE A 29 -12.07 1.17 10.26
N THR A 30 -12.40 1.14 11.55
CA THR A 30 -13.27 0.11 12.15
C THR A 30 -14.65 0.08 11.50
N GLU A 31 -15.30 1.24 11.31
CA GLU A 31 -16.60 1.35 10.67
C GLU A 31 -16.60 0.78 9.24
N GLN A 32 -15.54 1.05 8.47
CA GLN A 32 -15.36 0.55 7.12
C GLN A 32 -15.25 -0.98 7.09
N LEU A 33 -14.38 -1.57 7.93
CA LEU A 33 -14.21 -3.03 7.98
C LEU A 33 -15.49 -3.75 8.44
N GLN A 34 -16.15 -3.22 9.47
CA GLN A 34 -17.41 -3.78 9.93
C GLN A 34 -18.52 -3.65 8.87
N ALA A 35 -18.54 -2.57 8.10
CA ALA A 35 -19.50 -2.42 7.01
C ALA A 35 -19.26 -3.46 5.91
N MET A 36 -18.00 -3.71 5.53
CA MET A 36 -17.66 -4.79 4.57
C MET A 36 -18.13 -6.16 5.08
N GLN A 37 -17.93 -6.48 6.36
CA GLN A 37 -18.39 -7.74 6.96
C GLN A 37 -19.93 -7.82 7.01
N ARG A 38 -20.63 -6.74 7.40
CA ARG A 38 -22.10 -6.68 7.38
C ARG A 38 -22.66 -6.87 5.98
N SER A 39 -21.97 -6.34 4.96
CA SER A 39 -22.29 -6.56 3.55
C SER A 39 -21.86 -7.94 3.02
N ARG A 40 -21.34 -8.83 3.88
CA ARG A 40 -20.87 -10.18 3.54
C ARG A 40 -19.81 -10.20 2.43
N LEU A 41 -18.99 -9.15 2.35
CA LEU A 41 -17.88 -9.13 1.40
C LEU A 41 -16.79 -10.10 1.87
N ASN A 42 -16.32 -10.92 0.93
CA ASN A 42 -15.20 -11.83 1.16
C ASN A 42 -13.92 -11.02 1.33
N ILE A 43 -13.36 -10.96 2.55
CA ILE A 43 -12.06 -10.32 2.79
C ILE A 43 -11.00 -11.41 2.77
N ILE A 44 -10.12 -11.34 1.79
CA ILE A 44 -9.17 -12.41 1.45
C ILE A 44 -7.87 -12.21 2.21
N ASP A 45 -7.36 -13.30 2.79
CA ASP A 45 -6.01 -13.35 3.33
C ASP A 45 -4.98 -13.11 2.21
N PRO A 46 -4.14 -12.06 2.29
CA PRO A 46 -3.13 -11.78 1.28
C PRO A 46 -2.06 -12.88 1.13
N GLY A 47 -1.90 -13.79 2.10
CA GLY A 47 -1.08 -15.00 1.94
C GLY A 47 -1.64 -15.98 0.89
N GLN A 48 -2.95 -15.89 0.59
CA GLN A 48 -3.68 -16.77 -0.31
C GLN A 48 -3.86 -16.23 -1.74
N LEU A 49 -3.17 -15.16 -2.11
CA LEU A 49 -3.29 -14.55 -3.44
C LEU A 49 -3.03 -15.53 -4.60
N GLY A 50 -2.16 -16.52 -4.43
CA GLY A 50 -1.91 -17.55 -5.45
C GLY A 50 -2.90 -18.73 -5.43
N SER A 51 -3.89 -18.73 -4.54
CA SER A 51 -4.78 -19.88 -4.33
C SER A 51 -6.06 -19.81 -5.17
N PRO A 52 -6.72 -20.96 -5.43
CA PRO A 52 -8.04 -21.00 -6.08
C PRO A 52 -9.13 -20.19 -5.39
N ALA A 53 -8.98 -19.87 -4.09
CA ALA A 53 -9.94 -19.06 -3.34
C ALA A 53 -10.14 -17.66 -3.95
N MET A 54 -9.14 -17.14 -4.67
CA MET A 54 -9.23 -15.86 -5.39
C MET A 54 -10.31 -15.85 -6.48
N SER A 55 -10.68 -17.02 -7.02
CA SER A 55 -11.70 -17.13 -8.07
C SER A 55 -13.10 -16.75 -7.59
N ALA A 56 -13.36 -16.80 -6.28
CA ALA A 56 -14.61 -16.32 -5.69
C ALA A 56 -14.72 -14.77 -5.68
N GLY A 57 -13.60 -14.07 -5.91
CA GLY A 57 -13.52 -12.62 -5.76
C GLY A 57 -13.56 -12.17 -4.29
N GLY A 58 -13.12 -10.94 -4.05
CA GLY A 58 -13.09 -10.39 -2.69
C GLY A 58 -12.21 -9.15 -2.57
N VAL A 59 -11.96 -8.78 -1.31
CA VAL A 59 -11.23 -7.58 -0.91
C VAL A 59 -9.92 -8.00 -0.27
N VAL A 60 -8.81 -7.45 -0.72
CA VAL A 60 -7.51 -7.59 -0.05
C VAL A 60 -7.18 -6.26 0.62
N LEU A 61 -6.91 -6.32 1.92
CA LEU A 61 -6.54 -5.14 2.70
C LEU A 61 -5.03 -4.94 2.61
N THR A 62 -4.63 -3.73 2.19
CA THR A 62 -3.22 -3.36 2.05
C THR A 62 -2.94 -2.04 2.76
N PHE A 63 -1.74 -1.92 3.31
CA PHE A 63 -1.19 -0.71 3.93
C PHE A 63 0.17 -0.42 3.33
N ASP A 64 0.46 0.86 3.06
CA ASP A 64 1.75 1.29 2.54
C ASP A 64 2.56 2.04 3.63
N ASP A 65 3.83 2.28 3.32
CA ASP A 65 4.87 3.01 4.07
C ASP A 65 5.38 2.38 5.38
N GLY A 66 4.52 1.70 6.15
CA GLY A 66 4.90 1.08 7.43
C GLY A 66 4.84 2.01 8.64
N HIS A 67 3.85 2.92 8.68
CA HIS A 67 3.60 3.77 9.84
C HIS A 67 3.45 2.97 11.15
N ALA A 68 3.96 3.50 12.26
CA ALA A 68 3.86 2.87 13.59
C ALA A 68 2.42 2.65 14.05
N SER A 69 1.46 3.42 13.52
CA SER A 69 0.03 3.23 13.76
C SER A 69 -0.52 1.93 13.14
N ASN A 70 0.18 1.33 12.18
CA ASN A 70 -0.18 0.02 11.63
C ASN A 70 -0.06 -1.08 12.69
N HIS A 71 1.01 -1.05 13.49
CA HIS A 71 1.16 -1.93 14.66
C HIS A 71 0.24 -1.49 15.81
N ARG A 72 0.27 -0.21 16.18
CA ARG A 72 -0.47 0.29 17.36
C ARG A 72 -1.99 0.16 17.24
N HIS A 73 -2.54 0.40 16.05
CA HIS A 73 -3.98 0.54 15.84
C HIS A 73 -4.53 -0.47 14.83
N ALA A 74 -3.93 -0.59 13.65
CA ALA A 74 -4.50 -1.45 12.60
C ALA A 74 -4.47 -2.93 13.00
N LEU A 75 -3.33 -3.41 13.53
CA LEU A 75 -3.14 -4.78 13.99
C LEU A 75 -4.22 -5.24 15.00
N PRO A 76 -4.43 -4.59 16.16
CA PRO A 76 -5.44 -5.05 17.12
C PRO A 76 -6.86 -4.99 16.57
N ILE A 77 -7.20 -3.99 15.74
CA ILE A 77 -8.52 -3.89 15.10
C ILE A 77 -8.73 -5.05 14.13
N LEU A 78 -7.74 -5.36 13.29
CA LEU A 78 -7.80 -6.48 12.34
C LEU A 78 -7.94 -7.82 13.08
N GLN A 79 -7.18 -8.02 14.17
CA GLN A 79 -7.29 -9.23 15.00
C GLN A 79 -8.67 -9.39 15.61
N GLN A 80 -9.22 -8.32 16.19
CA GLN A 80 -10.56 -8.34 16.79
C GLN A 80 -11.64 -8.73 15.76
N LEU A 81 -11.45 -8.35 14.50
CA LEU A 81 -12.37 -8.66 13.41
C LEU A 81 -12.03 -9.97 12.68
N GLY A 82 -10.96 -10.68 13.08
CA GLY A 82 -10.52 -11.92 12.42
C GLY A 82 -10.00 -11.71 11.00
N LEU A 83 -9.47 -10.53 10.68
CA LEU A 83 -9.04 -10.13 9.34
C LEU A 83 -7.52 -10.15 9.22
N LYS A 84 -7.03 -10.41 7.99
CA LYS A 84 -5.62 -10.29 7.62
C LYS A 84 -5.41 -9.17 6.62
N ALA A 85 -4.22 -8.60 6.63
CA ALA A 85 -3.80 -7.55 5.70
C ALA A 85 -2.32 -7.71 5.34
N VAL A 86 -1.92 -7.04 4.26
CA VAL A 86 -0.51 -6.90 3.88
C VAL A 86 -0.03 -5.49 4.21
N PHE A 87 1.15 -5.39 4.82
CA PHE A 87 1.81 -4.15 5.18
C PHE A 87 3.09 -4.03 4.36
N PHE A 88 3.07 -3.14 3.36
CA PHE A 88 4.24 -2.78 2.57
C PHE A 88 5.05 -1.73 3.30
N VAL A 89 6.32 -2.00 3.55
CA VAL A 89 7.18 -1.11 4.36
C VAL A 89 8.35 -0.57 3.56
N THR A 90 8.66 0.71 3.77
CA THR A 90 9.89 1.33 3.27
C THR A 90 11.02 0.99 4.23
N SER A 91 11.96 0.14 3.81
CA SER A 91 12.88 -0.52 4.75
C SER A 91 13.82 0.45 5.49
N ASP A 92 14.25 1.56 4.88
CA ASP A 92 15.10 2.55 5.55
C ASP A 92 14.32 3.44 6.54
N PHE A 93 12.99 3.42 6.52
CA PHE A 93 12.18 4.10 7.54
C PHE A 93 12.05 3.28 8.82
N MET A 94 12.04 1.95 8.68
CA MET A 94 11.84 1.05 9.80
C MET A 94 13.00 1.16 10.80
N GLU A 95 12.71 1.13 12.10
CA GLU A 95 13.67 1.33 13.20
C GLU A 95 14.23 2.76 13.32
N ARG A 96 14.49 3.44 12.20
CA ARG A 96 15.29 4.67 12.16
C ARG A 96 14.47 5.95 12.18
N ARG A 97 13.28 5.95 11.56
CA ARG A 97 12.48 7.15 11.37
C ARG A 97 11.35 7.21 12.42
N PRO A 98 11.25 8.29 13.23
CA PRO A 98 10.12 8.47 14.13
C PRO A 98 8.79 8.40 13.38
N GLY A 99 7.80 7.73 13.97
CA GLY A 99 6.47 7.56 13.37
C GLY A 99 6.30 6.32 12.49
N PHE A 100 7.36 5.52 12.31
CA PHE A 100 7.35 4.26 11.55
C PHE A 100 7.62 3.06 12.47
N CYS A 101 7.26 1.86 12.02
CA CYS A 101 7.43 0.64 12.81
C CYS A 101 8.91 0.33 13.09
N SER A 102 9.20 -0.28 14.23
CA SER A 102 10.46 -1.00 14.47
C SER A 102 10.44 -2.38 13.83
N TRP A 103 11.60 -3.01 13.70
CA TRP A 103 11.67 -4.40 13.23
C TRP A 103 10.97 -5.37 14.17
N ALA A 104 11.02 -5.12 15.48
CA ALA A 104 10.30 -5.90 16.48
C ALA A 104 8.78 -5.83 16.27
N GLN A 105 8.23 -4.64 16.00
CA GLN A 105 6.81 -4.47 15.70
C GLN A 105 6.39 -5.19 14.43
N LEU A 106 7.20 -5.11 13.36
CA LEU A 106 6.90 -5.84 12.12
C LEU A 106 6.98 -7.35 12.29
N ARG A 107 7.92 -7.85 13.09
CA ARG A 107 8.01 -9.27 13.42
C ARG A 107 6.77 -9.73 14.18
N GLU A 108 6.32 -8.97 15.17
CA GLU A 108 5.09 -9.28 15.90
C GLU A 108 3.86 -9.30 14.99
N MET A 109 3.73 -8.33 14.07
CA MET A 109 2.66 -8.33 13.07
C MET A 109 2.69 -9.60 12.21
N ALA A 110 3.88 -10.02 11.78
CA ALA A 110 4.07 -11.24 11.01
C ALA A 110 3.74 -12.51 11.84
N ASP A 111 4.13 -12.56 13.10
CA ASP A 111 3.81 -13.66 14.04
C ASP A 111 2.30 -13.77 14.28
N GLN A 112 1.59 -12.65 14.25
CA GLN A 112 0.13 -12.60 14.33
C GLN A 112 -0.56 -12.86 12.97
N GLY A 113 0.20 -13.32 11.98
CA GLY A 113 -0.29 -13.78 10.67
C GLY A 113 -0.60 -12.67 9.67
N MET A 114 -0.09 -11.45 9.88
CA MET A 114 -0.13 -10.42 8.84
C MET A 114 0.98 -10.68 7.81
N THR A 115 0.72 -10.31 6.56
CA THR A 115 1.76 -10.36 5.52
C THR A 115 2.60 -9.09 5.59
N ILE A 116 3.92 -9.22 5.58
CA ILE A 116 4.84 -8.09 5.40
C ILE A 116 5.37 -8.12 3.96
N GLY A 117 5.37 -6.99 3.29
CA GLY A 117 5.88 -6.83 1.93
C GLY A 117 6.81 -5.61 1.81
N SER A 118 7.46 -5.47 0.67
CA SER A 118 8.36 -4.34 0.40
C SER A 118 7.61 -3.15 -0.18
N HIS A 119 7.97 -1.94 0.23
CA HIS A 119 7.61 -0.68 -0.45
C HIS A 119 8.85 0.03 -1.00
N GLY A 120 9.88 -0.73 -1.40
CA GLY A 120 11.19 -0.20 -1.72
C GLY A 120 12.02 0.11 -0.48
N ARG A 121 13.22 0.65 -0.70
CA ARG A 121 14.19 0.90 0.36
C ARG A 121 14.04 2.31 0.91
N THR A 122 14.03 3.29 0.03
CA THR A 122 14.09 4.74 0.27
C THR A 122 12.82 5.48 -0.15
N HIS A 123 11.82 4.78 -0.69
CA HIS A 123 10.55 5.34 -1.21
C HIS A 123 10.75 6.24 -2.44
N ARG A 124 11.82 6.01 -3.23
CA ARG A 124 12.00 6.66 -4.53
C ARG A 124 11.08 6.04 -5.59
N PHE A 125 10.63 6.84 -6.55
CA PHE A 125 9.83 6.35 -7.66
C PHE A 125 10.70 5.52 -8.60
N LEU A 126 10.38 4.23 -8.75
CA LEU A 126 11.21 3.27 -9.46
C LEU A 126 11.36 3.59 -10.96
N ASP A 127 10.37 4.26 -11.56
CA ASP A 127 10.41 4.69 -12.96
C ASP A 127 11.26 5.96 -13.20
N ASP A 128 11.72 6.62 -12.13
CA ASP A 128 12.67 7.74 -12.19
C ASP A 128 14.13 7.26 -11.99
N LEU A 129 14.34 5.96 -11.74
CA LEU A 129 15.65 5.35 -11.49
C LEU A 129 16.21 4.64 -12.72
N SER A 130 17.54 4.49 -12.79
CA SER A 130 18.13 3.51 -13.71
C SER A 130 17.72 2.08 -13.32
N ASP A 131 17.82 1.15 -14.27
CA ASP A 131 17.46 -0.26 -14.00
C ASP A 131 18.28 -0.87 -12.86
N ALA A 132 19.57 -0.49 -12.75
CA ALA A 132 20.45 -0.97 -11.70
C ALA A 132 20.08 -0.38 -10.33
N GLU A 133 19.75 0.91 -10.26
CA GLU A 133 19.26 1.55 -9.03
C GLU A 133 17.91 0.98 -8.60
N ALA A 134 16.97 0.79 -9.52
CA ALA A 134 15.66 0.20 -9.21
C ALA A 134 15.78 -1.25 -8.74
N MET A 135 16.71 -2.01 -9.31
CA MET A 135 17.03 -3.37 -8.85
C MET A 135 17.54 -3.32 -7.40
N ALA A 136 18.53 -2.46 -7.11
CA ALA A 136 19.11 -2.32 -5.78
C ALA A 136 18.06 -1.86 -4.74
N GLU A 137 17.23 -0.89 -5.10
CA GLU A 137 16.13 -0.38 -4.28
C GLU A 137 15.17 -1.50 -3.82
N LEU A 138 14.92 -2.48 -4.68
CA LEU A 138 14.03 -3.61 -4.40
C LEU A 138 14.75 -4.78 -3.71
N SER A 139 15.98 -5.11 -4.12
CA SER A 139 16.77 -6.20 -3.54
C SER A 139 17.17 -5.90 -2.10
N ASP A 140 17.67 -4.69 -1.85
CA ASP A 140 18.14 -4.27 -0.54
C ASP A 140 16.97 -4.17 0.45
N SER A 141 15.82 -3.66 -0.02
CA SER A 141 14.60 -3.62 0.78
C SER A 141 14.16 -5.02 1.17
N LYS A 142 14.13 -5.96 0.23
CA LYS A 142 13.81 -7.37 0.50
C LYS A 142 14.73 -7.94 1.56
N GLN A 143 16.04 -7.83 1.36
CA GLN A 143 17.04 -8.37 2.28
C GLN A 143 16.91 -7.77 3.69
N ALA A 144 16.76 -6.45 3.80
CA ALA A 144 16.61 -5.78 5.08
C ALA A 144 15.35 -6.22 5.81
N ILE A 145 14.22 -6.36 5.10
CA ILE A 145 12.97 -6.84 5.68
C ILE A 145 13.11 -8.28 6.16
N GLU A 146 13.60 -9.19 5.30
CA GLU A 146 13.73 -10.61 5.65
C GLU A 146 14.66 -10.84 6.85
N GLN A 147 15.75 -10.08 6.94
CA GLN A 147 16.62 -10.05 8.13
C GLN A 147 15.90 -9.49 9.35
N GLY A 148 15.17 -8.38 9.19
CA GLY A 148 14.44 -7.72 10.26
C GLY A 148 13.34 -8.57 10.87
N ILE A 149 12.59 -9.33 10.05
CA ILE A 149 11.45 -10.16 10.54
C ILE A 149 11.77 -11.65 10.66
N GLY A 150 12.90 -12.11 10.13
CA GLY A 150 13.34 -13.50 10.19
C GLY A 150 12.55 -14.47 9.30
N ARG A 151 11.92 -13.99 8.23
CA ARG A 151 11.20 -14.83 7.24
C ARG A 151 11.16 -14.17 5.87
N GLY A 152 10.96 -14.99 4.84
CA GLY A 152 10.87 -14.54 3.45
C GLY A 152 9.64 -13.68 3.17
N ILE A 153 9.79 -12.72 2.24
CA ILE A 153 8.67 -11.92 1.69
C ILE A 153 8.55 -12.12 0.18
N ASP A 154 7.35 -12.05 -0.36
CA ASP A 154 7.11 -12.29 -1.81
C ASP A 154 6.18 -11.27 -2.47
N GLN A 155 5.83 -10.19 -1.77
CA GLN A 155 4.97 -9.12 -2.30
C GLN A 155 5.66 -7.76 -2.22
N VAL A 156 5.40 -6.92 -3.23
CA VAL A 156 5.94 -5.56 -3.31
C VAL A 156 4.87 -4.58 -3.80
N SER A 157 4.85 -3.41 -3.19
CA SER A 157 4.09 -2.24 -3.64
C SER A 157 5.06 -1.20 -4.20
N PHE A 158 4.74 -0.61 -5.34
CA PHE A 158 5.59 0.43 -5.93
C PHE A 158 5.32 1.79 -5.28
N PRO A 159 6.34 2.54 -4.83
CA PRO A 159 6.18 3.92 -4.39
C PRO A 159 5.41 4.77 -5.42
N GLY A 160 4.35 5.45 -4.95
CA GLY A 160 3.45 6.22 -5.81
C GLY A 160 2.66 5.38 -6.84
N GLY A 161 2.74 4.04 -6.78
CA GLY A 161 2.17 3.12 -7.76
C GLY A 161 2.82 3.18 -9.14
N ARG A 162 4.03 3.76 -9.24
CA ARG A 162 4.73 4.04 -10.49
C ARG A 162 5.71 2.92 -10.84
N PHE A 163 5.61 2.43 -12.07
CA PHE A 163 6.48 1.39 -12.61
C PHE A 163 6.47 1.45 -14.14
N SER A 164 7.47 0.82 -14.78
CA SER A 164 7.45 0.55 -16.21
C SER A 164 7.31 -0.94 -16.50
N VAL A 165 6.64 -1.29 -17.61
CA VAL A 165 6.48 -2.69 -18.04
C VAL A 165 7.84 -3.36 -18.29
N ARG A 166 8.82 -2.61 -18.81
CA ARG A 166 10.19 -3.10 -19.03
C ARG A 166 10.83 -3.59 -17.73
N GLN A 167 10.63 -2.85 -16.64
CA GLN A 167 11.26 -3.14 -15.36
C GLN A 167 10.71 -4.40 -14.67
N LEU A 168 9.44 -4.77 -14.91
CA LEU A 168 8.85 -5.98 -14.31
C LEU A 168 9.63 -7.26 -14.66
N ALA A 169 10.11 -7.37 -15.90
CA ALA A 169 10.90 -8.51 -16.34
C ALA A 169 12.26 -8.57 -15.63
N LEU A 170 12.86 -7.39 -15.40
CA LEU A 170 14.16 -7.29 -14.71
C LEU A 170 14.06 -7.72 -13.25
N TRP A 171 12.90 -7.56 -12.61
CA TRP A 171 12.72 -7.87 -11.19
C TRP A 171 12.31 -9.31 -10.90
N GLN A 172 12.03 -10.13 -11.91
CA GLN A 172 11.68 -11.55 -11.70
C GLN A 172 12.72 -12.33 -10.86
N PRO A 173 14.05 -12.17 -11.05
CA PRO A 173 15.05 -12.86 -10.25
C PRO A 173 15.01 -12.53 -8.76
N LEU A 174 14.35 -11.45 -8.34
CA LEU A 174 14.19 -11.08 -6.93
C LEU A 174 13.18 -11.96 -6.18
N GLY A 175 12.42 -12.81 -6.89
CA GLY A 175 11.49 -13.75 -6.28
C GLY A 175 10.22 -13.10 -5.73
N TYR A 176 9.90 -11.87 -6.12
CA TYR A 176 8.57 -11.28 -5.88
C TYR A 176 7.52 -11.98 -6.75
N ARG A 177 6.44 -12.44 -6.11
CA ARG A 177 5.31 -13.11 -6.75
C ARG A 177 4.22 -12.13 -7.15
N ALA A 178 3.87 -11.20 -6.26
CA ALA A 178 2.78 -10.24 -6.47
C ALA A 178 3.28 -8.79 -6.41
N PHE A 179 2.97 -8.03 -7.44
CA PHE A 179 3.29 -6.61 -7.54
C PHE A 179 2.02 -5.78 -7.35
N HIS A 180 2.13 -4.64 -6.68
CA HIS A 180 1.00 -3.79 -6.35
C HIS A 180 1.23 -2.36 -6.85
N SER A 181 0.24 -1.81 -7.55
CA SER A 181 0.27 -0.45 -8.09
C SER A 181 -0.84 0.42 -7.50
N SER A 182 -0.91 1.68 -7.93
CA SER A 182 -1.99 2.62 -7.57
C SER A 182 -2.93 2.91 -8.74
N ARG A 183 -2.95 2.00 -9.74
CA ARG A 183 -3.89 2.09 -10.86
C ARG A 183 -5.32 1.90 -10.34
N VAL A 184 -6.23 2.81 -10.71
CA VAL A 184 -7.65 2.74 -10.34
C VAL A 184 -8.32 1.66 -11.20
N ALA A 185 -8.41 0.45 -10.67
CA ALA A 185 -9.14 -0.68 -11.26
C ALA A 185 -9.37 -1.75 -10.19
N ALA A 186 -10.26 -2.71 -10.48
CA ALA A 186 -10.34 -3.96 -9.74
C ALA A 186 -9.42 -5.00 -10.37
N ALA A 187 -8.79 -5.84 -9.54
CA ALA A 187 -8.04 -7.00 -10.01
C ALA A 187 -9.02 -8.09 -10.52
N PRO A 188 -8.63 -8.93 -11.49
CA PRO A 188 -9.46 -10.05 -11.92
C PRO A 188 -9.61 -11.07 -10.78
N ALA A 189 -10.81 -11.65 -10.65
CA ALA A 189 -11.10 -12.72 -9.69
C ALA A 189 -10.51 -14.05 -10.17
N ARG A 190 -9.19 -14.19 -10.06
CA ARG A 190 -8.42 -15.39 -10.38
C ARG A 190 -7.18 -15.48 -9.49
N PRO A 191 -6.56 -16.67 -9.34
CA PRO A 191 -5.27 -16.78 -8.67
C PRO A 191 -4.23 -15.85 -9.30
N VAL A 192 -3.51 -15.13 -8.44
CA VAL A 192 -2.41 -14.24 -8.82
C VAL A 192 -1.24 -15.09 -9.30
N GLN A 193 -0.73 -14.76 -10.48
CA GLN A 193 0.40 -15.41 -11.12
C GLN A 193 1.67 -14.58 -10.92
N PRO A 194 2.86 -15.20 -10.94
CA PRO A 194 4.12 -14.46 -10.91
C PRO A 194 4.18 -13.38 -12.00
N GLY A 195 4.48 -12.15 -11.60
CA GLY A 195 4.54 -10.99 -12.51
C GLY A 195 3.22 -10.22 -12.67
N ASP A 196 2.12 -10.69 -12.10
CA ASP A 196 0.88 -9.92 -12.07
C ASP A 196 1.08 -8.62 -11.29
N VAL A 197 0.59 -7.52 -11.87
CA VAL A 197 0.50 -6.22 -11.21
C VAL A 197 -0.95 -5.95 -10.82
N LEU A 198 -1.20 -5.96 -9.51
CA LEU A 198 -2.50 -5.72 -8.93
C LEU A 198 -2.80 -4.21 -8.86
N PRO A 199 -3.91 -3.74 -9.45
CA PRO A 199 -4.40 -2.39 -9.22
C PRO A 199 -4.94 -2.27 -7.79
N ARG A 200 -4.90 -1.06 -7.23
CA ARG A 200 -5.42 -0.81 -5.88
C ARG A 200 -6.17 0.51 -5.84
N LEU A 201 -7.17 0.53 -4.98
CA LEU A 201 -8.00 1.69 -4.74
C LEU A 201 -7.56 2.36 -3.42
N ALA A 202 -7.08 3.60 -3.53
CA ALA A 202 -6.57 4.38 -2.41
C ALA A 202 -7.73 4.84 -1.51
N ILE A 203 -7.62 4.55 -0.21
CA ILE A 203 -8.50 5.12 0.81
C ILE A 203 -7.84 6.40 1.30
N ARG A 204 -8.61 7.49 1.27
CA ARG A 204 -8.20 8.82 1.72
C ARG A 204 -8.96 9.16 3.00
N ARG A 205 -8.49 10.19 3.71
CA ARG A 205 -9.13 10.69 4.93
C ARG A 205 -10.63 10.94 4.74
N ASP A 206 -10.99 11.48 3.57
CA ASP A 206 -12.33 11.90 3.20
C ASP A 206 -13.13 10.85 2.40
N THR A 207 -12.58 9.65 2.14
CA THR A 207 -13.32 8.61 1.42
C THR A 207 -14.55 8.20 2.21
N SER A 208 -15.74 8.43 1.63
CA SER A 208 -17.02 8.17 2.30
C SER A 208 -17.27 6.68 2.47
N LEU A 209 -18.06 6.29 3.48
CA LEU A 209 -18.41 4.88 3.67
C LEU A 209 -19.11 4.26 2.43
N PRO A 210 -20.05 4.96 1.74
CA PRO A 210 -20.58 4.48 0.47
C PRO A 210 -19.52 4.25 -0.61
N ASP A 211 -18.53 5.14 -0.74
CA ASP A 211 -17.42 4.95 -1.68
C ASP A 211 -16.58 3.73 -1.32
N VAL A 212 -16.27 3.53 -0.03
CA VAL A 212 -15.52 2.35 0.42
C VAL A 212 -16.26 1.06 0.07
N LEU A 213 -17.58 1.00 0.27
CA LEU A 213 -18.38 -0.17 -0.10
C LEU A 213 -18.44 -0.36 -1.62
N ALA A 214 -18.54 0.72 -2.40
CA ALA A 214 -18.50 0.65 -3.86
C ALA A 214 -17.14 0.16 -4.38
N MET A 215 -16.04 0.64 -3.79
CA MET A 215 -14.68 0.17 -4.06
C MET A 215 -14.54 -1.32 -3.76
N ALA A 216 -15.00 -1.75 -2.59
CA ALA A 216 -14.89 -3.13 -2.11
C ALA A 216 -15.74 -4.12 -2.93
N GLN A 217 -16.85 -3.66 -3.50
CA GLN A 217 -17.70 -4.44 -4.42
C GLN A 217 -17.25 -4.39 -5.88
N ALA A 218 -16.18 -3.65 -6.18
CA ALA A 218 -15.76 -3.34 -7.54
C ALA A 218 -16.93 -2.78 -8.40
N ASP A 219 -17.72 -1.87 -7.82
CA ASP A 219 -18.88 -1.28 -8.51
C ASP A 219 -18.45 -0.63 -9.83
N ARG A 220 -19.04 -1.11 -10.94
CA ARG A 220 -18.61 -0.71 -12.29
C ARG A 220 -18.82 0.78 -12.55
N ARG A 221 -19.92 1.36 -12.06
CA ARG A 221 -20.24 2.78 -12.30
C ARG A 221 -19.26 3.67 -11.53
N TRP A 222 -18.97 3.30 -10.29
CA TRP A 222 -17.99 3.95 -9.46
C TRP A 222 -16.59 3.87 -10.10
N LEU A 223 -16.15 2.68 -10.50
CA LEU A 223 -14.84 2.48 -11.14
C LEU A 223 -14.70 3.27 -12.44
N MET A 224 -15.72 3.30 -13.29
CA MET A 224 -15.71 4.11 -14.52
C MET A 224 -15.52 5.60 -14.21
N ARG A 225 -16.27 6.14 -13.25
CA ARG A 225 -16.15 7.55 -12.83
C ARG A 225 -14.78 7.84 -12.23
N ALA A 226 -14.31 6.99 -11.33
CA ALA A 226 -13.01 7.14 -10.68
C ALA A 226 -11.85 7.08 -11.69
N THR A 227 -11.94 6.18 -12.67
CA THR A 227 -10.96 6.05 -13.76
C THR A 227 -10.95 7.30 -14.64
N ALA A 228 -12.13 7.80 -15.05
CA ALA A 228 -12.24 9.02 -15.85
C ALA A 228 -11.61 10.23 -15.13
N LEU A 229 -11.89 10.40 -13.84
CA LEU A 229 -11.29 11.45 -13.01
C LEU A 229 -9.77 11.30 -12.88
N ALA A 230 -9.27 10.08 -12.68
CA ALA A 230 -7.84 9.81 -12.59
C ALA A 230 -7.12 10.15 -13.91
N SER A 231 -7.69 9.74 -15.05
CA SER A 231 -7.16 10.05 -16.39
C SER A 231 -7.14 11.56 -16.66
N ALA A 232 -8.20 12.28 -16.31
CA ALA A 232 -8.26 13.73 -16.45
C ALA A 232 -7.17 14.43 -15.62
N LYS A 233 -6.96 14.00 -14.36
CA LYS A 233 -5.87 14.51 -13.51
C LYS A 233 -4.49 14.23 -14.11
N GLN A 234 -4.29 13.04 -14.68
CA GLN A 234 -3.01 12.70 -15.31
C GLN A 234 -2.75 13.55 -16.56
N LEU A 235 -3.78 13.83 -17.37
CA LEU A 235 -3.67 14.72 -18.51
C LEU A 235 -3.29 16.14 -18.09
N VAL A 236 -3.96 16.69 -17.08
CA VAL A 236 -3.62 18.01 -16.51
C VAL A 236 -2.17 18.04 -16.02
N ARG A 237 -1.70 17.00 -15.31
CA ARG A 237 -0.30 16.90 -14.87
C ARG A 237 0.69 16.89 -16.04
N ARG A 238 0.39 16.17 -17.12
CA ARG A 238 1.23 16.14 -18.33
C ARG A 238 1.29 17.50 -19.01
N LEU A 239 0.18 18.21 -19.09
CA LEU A 239 0.08 19.53 -19.73
C LEU A 239 0.70 20.65 -18.88
N ALA A 240 0.51 20.62 -17.56
CA ALA A 240 1.10 21.59 -16.63
C ALA A 240 2.61 21.38 -16.39
N GLY A 241 3.16 20.28 -16.91
CA GLY A 241 4.55 19.87 -16.75
C GLY A 241 4.84 19.27 -15.37
N ASN A 242 5.53 18.12 -15.34
CA ASN A 242 5.97 17.44 -14.12
C ASN A 242 6.79 18.35 -13.17
N ARG A 243 7.34 19.47 -13.67
CA ARG A 243 8.09 20.46 -12.89
C ARG A 243 7.25 21.12 -11.79
N LEU A 244 5.99 21.49 -12.05
CA LEU A 244 5.14 22.12 -11.03
C LEU A 244 4.74 21.13 -9.92
N TYR A 245 4.55 19.86 -10.30
CA TYR A 245 4.22 18.78 -9.38
C TYR A 245 5.41 18.37 -8.50
N HIS A 246 6.60 18.19 -9.08
CA HIS A 246 7.82 17.94 -8.31
C HIS A 246 8.17 19.11 -7.39
N HIS A 247 8.01 20.37 -7.83
CA HIS A 247 8.30 21.53 -7.00
C HIS A 247 7.33 21.69 -5.81
N LEU A 248 6.08 21.25 -5.96
CA LEU A 248 5.10 21.15 -4.86
C LEU A 248 5.40 19.97 -3.93
N TYR A 249 5.84 18.83 -4.47
CA TYR A 249 6.19 17.63 -3.69
C TYR A 249 7.49 17.81 -2.89
N GLU A 250 8.54 18.38 -3.49
CA GLU A 250 9.81 18.69 -2.84
C GLU A 250 9.69 19.78 -1.75
N ARG A 251 8.79 20.75 -1.92
CA ARG A 251 8.47 21.74 -0.87
C ARG A 251 7.75 21.13 0.34
N LEU A 252 7.05 20.03 0.17
CA LEU A 252 6.34 19.31 1.23
C LEU A 252 7.21 18.22 1.89
N HIS A 253 8.35 17.87 1.28
CA HIS A 253 9.31 16.87 1.77
C HIS A 253 10.76 17.38 1.71
N PRO A 254 11.15 18.36 2.55
CA PRO A 254 12.51 18.87 2.55
C PRO A 254 13.45 17.96 3.35
N GLN A 255 13.65 16.69 2.97
CA GLN A 255 14.77 15.86 3.43
C GLN A 255 15.16 14.78 2.40
N THR A 256 15.90 15.18 1.37
CA THR A 256 16.84 14.31 0.62
C THR A 256 18.05 15.14 0.16
N ARG A 257 18.75 15.77 1.11
CA ARG A 257 20.13 16.19 0.93
C ARG A 257 20.90 15.82 2.20
N GLY A 258 21.77 14.85 2.06
CA GLY A 258 22.67 14.29 3.06
C GLY A 258 23.42 13.15 2.41
#